data_AF-K6ZPB9-F1
#
_entry.id   AF-K6ZPB9-F1
#
_cell.length_a   1.000
_cell.length_b   1.000
_cell.length_c   1.000
_cell.angle_alpha   90.00
_cell.angle_beta   90.00
_cell.angle_gamma   90.00
#
_symmetry.space_group_name_H-M   'P 1'
#
loop_
_entity.id
_entity.type
_entity.pdbx_description
1 polymer ?
#
loop_
_entity_poly.entity_id
_entity_poly.type
_entity_poly.pdbx_seq_one_letter_code
_entity_poly.pdbx_strand_id
1 'polypeptide(L)'
;MSHHIKGQPIHQSTLFPEAIDDFVTEDNPVRVIDMFVDHLDLLDLGFETVNPKLTGRPGYHPATMLKLYIYGYLNRIQSSRRLEKESHRNVELMWLLERLKPDFKTIANFRKDNGKGIKNVCRRFVELCRQLNMFDDSAFAIDGSKFKAVNNKSKNYTPTKVQAHIERTEKSIQQ
;
A
#
# COMPACT_ATOMS: atom_id res chain seq x y z
N MET A 1 37.49 -28.53 -9.02
CA MET A 1 37.22 -27.55 -7.94
C MET A 1 35.94 -26.82 -8.30
N SER A 2 34.91 -26.85 -7.46
CA SER A 2 33.65 -26.18 -7.77
C SER A 2 33.80 -24.66 -7.59
N HIS A 3 33.80 -23.93 -8.71
CA HIS A 3 33.93 -22.47 -8.78
C HIS A 3 32.61 -21.75 -8.46
N HIS A 4 31.95 -22.09 -7.35
CA HIS A 4 30.72 -21.41 -6.95
C HIS A 4 31.03 -20.18 -6.09
N ILE A 5 30.28 -19.11 -6.34
CA ILE A 5 30.22 -17.95 -5.45
C ILE A 5 29.66 -18.42 -4.11
N LYS A 6 30.39 -18.18 -3.02
CA LYS A 6 29.98 -18.55 -1.65
C LYS A 6 29.39 -17.33 -0.94
N GLY A 7 28.32 -17.54 -0.18
CA GLY A 7 27.77 -16.52 0.71
C GLY A 7 28.65 -16.28 1.94
N GLN A 8 28.30 -15.26 2.71
CA GLN A 8 28.97 -14.96 3.98
C GLN A 8 28.49 -15.90 5.11
N PRO A 9 29.38 -16.33 6.03
CA PRO A 9 29.00 -17.14 7.19
C PRO A 9 28.09 -16.38 8.16
N ILE A 10 27.07 -17.06 8.69
CA ILE A 10 26.07 -16.50 9.62
C ILE A 10 26.72 -15.98 10.93
N HIS A 11 27.86 -16.54 11.33
CA HIS A 11 28.58 -16.16 12.55
C HIS A 11 29.68 -15.11 12.32
N GLN A 12 29.81 -14.59 11.10
CA GLN A 12 30.76 -13.52 10.81
C GLN A 12 30.25 -12.22 11.45
N SER A 13 31.02 -11.65 12.37
CA SER A 13 30.73 -10.35 12.96
C SER A 13 31.26 -9.21 12.09
N THR A 14 30.57 -8.08 12.12
CA THR A 14 31.05 -6.79 11.58
C THR A 14 31.61 -5.93 12.71
N LEU A 15 32.49 -4.97 12.38
CA LEU A 15 33.04 -4.04 13.36
C LEU A 15 31.97 -3.09 13.92
N PHE A 16 31.05 -2.66 13.06
CA PHE A 16 29.88 -1.86 13.41
C PHE A 16 28.61 -2.54 12.89
N PRO A 17 27.48 -2.46 13.62
CA PRO A 17 26.22 -2.99 13.14
C PRO A 17 25.76 -2.19 11.91
N GLU A 18 25.26 -2.88 10.89
CA GLU A 18 24.63 -2.27 9.72
C GLU A 18 23.36 -1.51 10.13
N ALA A 19 23.13 -0.36 9.51
CA ALA A 19 21.91 0.40 9.68
C ALA A 19 20.75 -0.33 8.98
N ILE A 20 19.52 -0.12 9.43
CA ILE A 20 18.34 -0.70 8.75
C ILE A 20 18.25 -0.16 7.32
N ASP A 21 18.66 1.08 7.12
CA ASP A 21 18.66 1.76 5.83
C ASP A 21 19.59 1.08 4.82
N ASP A 22 20.68 0.44 5.27
CA ASP A 22 21.63 -0.28 4.41
C ASP A 22 20.98 -1.50 3.71
N PHE A 23 19.89 -2.04 4.27
CA PHE A 23 19.18 -3.19 3.72
C PHE A 23 18.05 -2.82 2.74
N VAL A 24 17.76 -1.52 2.58
CA VAL A 24 16.69 -1.04 1.69
C VAL A 24 17.32 -0.14 0.65
N THR A 25 17.42 -0.64 -0.58
CA THR A 25 18.02 0.11 -1.70
C THR A 25 17.27 1.42 -1.99
N GLU A 26 17.95 2.38 -2.62
CA GLU A 26 17.37 3.69 -2.97
C GLU A 26 16.17 3.58 -3.94
N ASP A 27 16.18 2.57 -4.81
CA ASP A 27 15.14 2.27 -5.78
C ASP A 27 14.00 1.39 -5.22
N ASN A 28 14.08 1.01 -3.94
CA ASN A 28 13.05 0.15 -3.34
C ASN A 28 11.70 0.89 -3.26
N PRO A 29 10.60 0.31 -3.77
CA PRO A 29 9.28 0.95 -3.78
C PRO A 29 8.73 1.27 -2.39
N VAL A 30 9.23 0.66 -1.31
CA VAL A 30 8.85 1.00 0.06
C VAL A 30 9.10 2.47 0.40
N ARG A 31 10.15 3.07 -0.18
CA ARG A 31 10.48 4.50 -0.01
C ARG A 31 9.42 5.42 -0.62
N VAL A 32 8.76 4.98 -1.70
CA VAL A 32 7.64 5.72 -2.30
C VAL A 32 6.44 5.74 -1.36
N ILE A 33 6.17 4.64 -0.66
CA ILE A 33 5.08 4.57 0.34
C ILE A 33 5.37 5.54 1.48
N ASP A 34 6.59 5.52 1.99
CA ASP A 34 7.07 6.38 3.06
C ASP A 34 6.90 7.86 2.70
N MET A 35 7.52 8.26 1.59
CA MET A 35 7.49 9.63 1.09
C MET A 35 6.06 10.08 0.74
N PHE A 36 5.25 9.23 0.11
CA PHE A 36 3.86 9.56 -0.22
C PHE A 36 3.06 9.86 1.03
N VAL A 37 3.11 9.01 2.06
CA VAL A 37 2.33 9.19 3.28
C VAL A 37 2.79 10.41 4.08
N ASP A 38 4.09 10.70 4.11
CA ASP A 38 4.63 11.85 4.86
C ASP A 38 4.25 13.21 4.26
N HIS A 39 3.87 13.26 2.99
CA HIS A 39 3.37 14.47 2.34
C HIS A 39 1.84 14.65 2.45
N LEU A 40 1.13 13.75 3.12
CA LEU A 40 -0.32 13.84 3.30
C LEU A 40 -0.68 14.61 4.56
N ASP A 41 -1.62 15.55 4.44
CA ASP A 41 -2.33 16.08 5.60
C ASP A 41 -3.37 15.07 6.08
N LEU A 42 -2.99 14.26 7.07
CA LEU A 42 -3.86 13.20 7.57
C LEU A 42 -5.07 13.74 8.34
N LEU A 43 -4.99 14.92 8.95
CA LEU A 43 -6.12 15.53 9.64
C LEU A 43 -7.21 15.91 8.64
N ASP A 44 -6.83 16.63 7.57
CA ASP A 44 -7.73 17.03 6.50
C ASP A 44 -8.33 15.85 5.76
N LEU A 45 -7.56 14.76 5.63
CA LEU A 45 -8.05 13.53 5.01
C LEU A 45 -9.03 12.76 5.91
N GLY A 46 -9.16 13.10 7.20
CA GLY A 46 -10.13 12.52 8.12
C GLY A 46 -9.57 11.42 9.02
N PHE A 47 -8.28 11.46 9.34
CA PHE A 47 -7.68 10.67 10.41
C PHE A 47 -7.71 11.47 11.72
N GLU A 48 -8.69 11.20 12.57
CA GLU A 48 -8.91 11.95 13.82
C GLU A 48 -7.86 11.68 14.89
N THR A 49 -7.18 10.53 14.82
CA THR A 49 -6.21 10.06 15.82
C THR A 49 -4.79 10.59 15.62
N VAL A 50 -4.60 11.57 14.72
CA VAL A 50 -3.31 12.27 14.55
C VAL A 50 -2.95 13.02 15.85
N ASN A 51 -3.96 13.63 16.49
CA ASN A 51 -3.77 14.26 17.79
C ASN A 51 -3.86 13.21 18.90
N PRO A 52 -2.81 13.03 19.71
CA PRO A 52 -2.83 12.05 20.78
C PRO A 52 -3.84 12.46 21.86
N LYS A 53 -4.45 11.46 22.51
CA LYS A 53 -5.28 11.70 23.68
C LYS A 53 -4.43 12.23 24.83
N LEU A 54 -4.99 13.13 25.63
CA LEU A 54 -4.33 13.70 26.82
C LEU A 54 -4.01 12.65 27.89
N THR A 55 -4.71 11.51 27.88
CA THR A 55 -4.58 10.45 28.89
C THR A 55 -4.55 9.05 28.26
N GLY A 56 -3.95 8.10 28.98
CA GLY A 56 -3.82 6.71 28.55
C GLY A 56 -2.53 6.42 27.77
N ARG A 57 -2.38 5.17 27.31
CA ARG A 57 -1.25 4.78 26.46
C ARG A 57 -1.41 5.44 25.08
N PRO A 58 -0.38 6.15 24.57
CA PRO A 58 -0.40 6.67 23.21
C PRO A 58 -0.63 5.55 22.19
N GLY A 59 -1.50 5.80 21.22
CA GLY A 59 -1.68 4.93 20.06
C GLY A 59 -0.53 5.08 19.07
N TYR A 60 -0.44 4.16 18.10
CA TYR A 60 0.43 4.36 16.95
C TYR A 60 -0.06 5.55 16.12
N HIS A 61 0.88 6.32 15.56
CA HIS A 61 0.54 7.42 14.68
C HIS A 61 -0.19 6.91 13.43
N PRO A 62 -1.26 7.59 12.95
CA PRO A 62 -2.01 7.15 11.77
C PRO A 62 -1.16 7.00 10.51
N ALA A 63 -0.11 7.81 10.36
CA ALA A 63 0.85 7.69 9.24
C ALA A 63 1.52 6.30 9.23
N THR A 64 2.05 5.85 10.37
CA THR A 64 2.71 4.54 10.51
C THR A 64 1.74 3.40 10.17
N MET A 65 0.50 3.49 10.64
CA MET A 65 -0.52 2.48 10.36
C MET A 65 -0.96 2.50 8.89
N LEU A 66 -1.03 3.68 8.28
CA LEU A 66 -1.35 3.86 6.86
C LEU A 66 -0.23 3.31 5.96
N LYS A 67 1.05 3.59 6.28
CA LYS A 67 2.22 3.03 5.60
C LYS A 67 2.17 1.50 5.59
N LEU A 68 1.92 0.88 6.74
CA LEU A 68 1.74 -0.58 6.85
C LEU A 68 0.57 -1.09 6.00
N TYR A 69 -0.56 -0.37 6.01
CA TYR A 69 -1.74 -0.79 5.28
C TYR A 69 -1.55 -0.74 3.75
N ILE A 70 -0.93 0.34 3.25
CA ILE A 70 -0.57 0.49 1.82
C ILE A 70 0.42 -0.59 1.41
N TYR A 71 1.48 -0.81 2.21
CA TYR A 71 2.46 -1.87 1.97
C TYR A 71 1.79 -3.24 1.85
N GLY A 72 0.89 -3.55 2.78
CA GLY A 72 0.12 -4.79 2.76
C GLY A 72 -0.73 -4.96 1.51
N TYR A 73 -1.36 -3.89 1.02
CA TYR A 73 -2.16 -3.94 -0.19
C TYR A 73 -1.29 -4.21 -1.43
N LEU A 74 -0.20 -3.45 -1.61
CA LEU A 74 0.71 -3.58 -2.75
C LEU A 74 1.36 -4.97 -2.81
N ASN A 75 1.72 -5.53 -1.66
CA ASN A 75 2.35 -6.85 -1.55
C ASN A 75 1.35 -8.01 -1.39
N ARG A 76 0.04 -7.76 -1.55
CA ARG A 76 -1.04 -8.77 -1.43
C ARG A 76 -1.09 -9.49 -0.07
N ILE A 77 -0.73 -8.79 1.01
CA ILE A 77 -0.79 -9.23 2.41
C ILE A 77 -1.99 -8.56 3.10
N GLN A 78 -3.19 -9.09 2.88
CA GLN A 78 -4.44 -8.47 3.35
C GLN A 78 -4.82 -8.84 4.81
N SER A 79 -4.29 -9.96 5.32
CA SER A 79 -4.58 -10.43 6.67
C SER A 79 -3.81 -9.61 7.70
N SER A 80 -4.50 -9.05 8.70
CA SER A 80 -3.84 -8.30 9.77
C SER A 80 -2.87 -9.15 10.58
N ARG A 81 -3.15 -10.44 10.75
CA ARG A 81 -2.22 -11.40 11.40
C ARG A 81 -0.98 -11.65 10.54
N ARG A 82 -1.13 -11.65 9.21
CA ARG A 82 0.03 -11.75 8.32
C ARG A 82 0.85 -10.47 8.38
N LEU A 83 0.21 -9.29 8.36
CA LEU A 83 0.90 -8.00 8.49
C LEU A 83 1.66 -7.88 9.81
N GLU A 84 1.04 -8.29 10.92
CA GLU A 84 1.71 -8.41 12.21
C GLU A 84 2.96 -9.28 12.06
N LYS A 85 2.83 -10.51 11.56
CA LYS A 85 3.98 -11.40 11.34
C LYS A 85 5.08 -10.77 10.45
N GLU A 86 4.71 -10.06 9.39
CA GLU A 86 5.68 -9.40 8.53
C GLU A 86 6.41 -8.25 9.23
N SER A 87 5.75 -7.47 10.09
CA SER A 87 6.39 -6.40 10.88
C SER A 87 7.52 -6.91 11.79
N HIS A 88 7.51 -8.21 12.12
CA HIS A 88 8.54 -8.85 12.93
C HIS A 88 9.74 -9.37 12.15
N ARG A 89 9.63 -9.58 10.83
CA ARG A 89 10.64 -10.34 10.05
C ARG A 89 11.07 -9.69 8.73
N ASN A 90 10.21 -8.88 8.13
CA ASN A 90 10.47 -8.30 6.83
C ASN A 90 11.26 -7.00 7.02
N VAL A 91 12.45 -6.94 6.41
CA VAL A 91 13.36 -5.80 6.55
C VAL A 91 12.75 -4.50 6.03
N GLU A 92 11.95 -4.56 4.95
CA GLU A 92 11.25 -3.39 4.42
C GLU A 92 10.23 -2.85 5.41
N LEU A 93 9.52 -3.71 6.14
CA LEU A 93 8.58 -3.27 7.17
C LEU A 93 9.30 -2.84 8.45
N MET A 94 10.43 -3.44 8.80
CA MET A 94 11.26 -2.93 9.89
C MET A 94 11.77 -1.53 9.59
N TRP A 95 12.13 -1.26 8.34
CA TRP A 95 12.51 0.05 7.85
C TRP A 95 11.32 1.02 7.88
N LEU A 96 10.22 0.68 7.20
CA LEU A 96 9.03 1.53 7.04
C LEU A 96 8.33 1.87 8.36
N LEU A 97 8.39 0.98 9.35
CA LEU A 97 7.75 1.16 10.64
C LEU A 97 8.72 1.54 11.75
N GLU A 98 10.00 1.78 11.45
CA GLU A 98 11.02 2.07 12.47
C GLU A 98 11.06 0.99 13.57
N ARG A 99 10.90 -0.29 13.16
CA ARG A 99 10.79 -1.47 14.02
C ARG A 99 9.57 -1.51 14.95
N LEU A 100 8.58 -0.65 14.78
CA LEU A 100 7.29 -0.78 15.46
C LEU A 100 6.55 -2.05 15.00
N LYS A 101 5.89 -2.70 15.95
CA LYS A 101 5.25 -4.02 15.77
C LYS A 101 3.79 -3.95 16.23
N PRO A 102 2.91 -3.29 15.45
CA PRO A 102 1.49 -3.24 15.78
C PRO A 102 0.89 -4.64 15.73
N ASP A 103 0.13 -5.00 16.76
CA ASP A 103 -0.56 -6.30 16.80
C ASP A 103 -1.70 -6.37 15.77
N PHE A 104 -2.16 -7.58 15.46
CA PHE A 104 -3.19 -7.78 14.45
C PHE A 104 -4.52 -7.06 14.75
N LYS A 105 -4.84 -6.81 16.03
CA LYS A 105 -6.08 -6.17 16.46
C LYS A 105 -5.97 -4.66 16.27
N THR A 106 -4.82 -4.08 16.59
CA THR A 106 -4.49 -2.68 16.28
C THR A 106 -4.60 -2.42 14.78
N ILE A 107 -4.02 -3.29 13.95
CA ILE A 107 -4.11 -3.19 12.47
C ILE A 107 -5.57 -3.32 11.99
N ALA A 108 -6.31 -4.29 12.51
CA ALA A 108 -7.71 -4.50 12.11
C ALA A 108 -8.61 -3.33 12.50
N ASN A 109 -8.44 -2.78 13.70
CA ASN A 109 -9.19 -1.62 14.18
C ASN A 109 -8.85 -0.37 13.35
N PHE A 110 -7.57 -0.11 13.06
CA PHE A 110 -7.19 1.01 12.20
C PHE A 110 -7.95 1.01 10.86
N ARG A 111 -8.02 -0.15 10.18
CA ARG A 111 -8.77 -0.27 8.93
C ARG A 111 -10.28 -0.05 9.11
N LYS A 112 -10.85 -0.56 10.20
CA LYS A 112 -12.28 -0.43 10.50
C LYS A 112 -12.66 1.02 10.78
N ASP A 113 -11.84 1.71 11.57
CA ASP A 113 -12.19 3.01 12.14
C ASP A 113 -11.84 4.18 11.20
N ASN A 114 -10.90 3.99 10.26
CA ASN A 114 -10.41 5.06 9.37
C ASN A 114 -10.87 4.90 7.91
N GLY A 115 -11.98 4.22 7.65
CA GLY A 115 -12.45 3.92 6.29
C GLY A 115 -12.63 5.16 5.40
N LYS A 116 -13.12 6.27 5.97
CA LYS A 116 -13.29 7.55 5.24
C LYS A 116 -11.93 8.15 4.86
N GLY A 117 -10.98 8.17 5.81
CA GLY A 117 -9.61 8.63 5.58
C GLY A 117 -8.88 7.84 4.51
N ILE A 118 -8.95 6.51 4.58
CA ILE A 118 -8.36 5.62 3.57
C ILE A 118 -8.94 5.90 2.17
N LYS A 119 -10.25 6.12 2.06
CA LYS A 119 -10.88 6.46 0.77
C LYS A 119 -10.35 7.78 0.21
N ASN A 120 -10.18 8.80 1.05
CA ASN A 120 -9.63 10.10 0.67
C ASN A 120 -8.14 10.00 0.27
N VAL A 121 -7.34 9.18 0.96
CA VAL A 121 -5.95 8.89 0.58
C VAL A 121 -5.90 8.27 -0.83
N CYS A 122 -6.77 7.29 -1.12
CA CYS A 122 -6.84 6.70 -2.46
C CYS A 122 -7.21 7.74 -3.53
N ARG A 123 -8.13 8.66 -3.25
CA ARG A 123 -8.46 9.77 -4.15
C ARG A 123 -7.22 10.62 -4.42
N ARG A 124 -6.51 11.01 -3.37
CA ARG A 124 -5.30 11.83 -3.48
C ARG A 124 -4.20 11.15 -4.29
N PHE A 125 -4.05 9.83 -4.12
CA PHE A 125 -3.12 9.04 -4.91
C PHE A 125 -3.49 9.03 -6.41
N VAL A 126 -4.77 8.83 -6.74
CA VAL A 126 -5.24 8.88 -8.14
C VAL A 126 -5.01 10.27 -8.75
N GLU A 127 -5.29 11.34 -8.02
CA GLU A 127 -5.00 12.71 -8.46
C GLU A 127 -3.50 12.94 -8.71
N LEU A 128 -2.63 12.45 -7.81
CA LEU A 128 -1.19 12.53 -8.00
C LEU A 128 -0.74 11.78 -9.25
N CYS A 129 -1.23 10.57 -9.49
CA CYS A 129 -0.93 9.81 -10.70
C CYS A 129 -1.40 10.53 -11.98
N ARG A 130 -2.53 11.26 -11.92
CA ARG A 130 -2.98 12.12 -13.04
C ARG A 130 -2.01 13.27 -13.28
N GLN A 131 -1.58 13.97 -12.24
CA GLN A 131 -0.65 15.09 -12.34
C GLN A 131 0.71 14.67 -12.90
N LEU A 132 1.16 13.47 -12.56
CA LEU A 132 2.39 12.87 -13.05
C LEU A 132 2.25 12.22 -14.44
N ASN A 133 1.08 12.31 -15.08
CA ASN A 133 0.76 11.67 -16.36
C ASN A 133 1.10 10.16 -16.38
N MET A 134 0.83 9.46 -15.26
CA MET A 134 1.08 8.02 -15.14
C MET A 134 -0.03 7.16 -15.76
N PHE A 135 -1.17 7.77 -16.10
CA PHE A 135 -2.23 7.11 -16.84
C PHE A 135 -2.01 7.33 -18.33
N ASP A 136 -1.90 6.22 -19.07
CA ASP A 136 -1.85 6.24 -20.52
C ASP A 136 -3.25 5.96 -21.09
N ASP A 137 -3.61 6.61 -22.20
CA ASP A 137 -4.85 6.38 -22.94
C ASP A 137 -4.71 5.08 -23.75
N SER A 138 -4.60 3.96 -23.03
CA SER A 138 -4.41 2.64 -23.62
C SER A 138 -5.74 2.13 -24.20
N ALA A 139 -5.87 2.19 -25.52
CA ALA A 139 -6.98 1.57 -26.25
C ALA A 139 -6.77 0.05 -26.32
N PHE A 140 -7.54 -0.71 -25.54
CA PHE A 140 -7.54 -2.18 -25.61
C PHE A 140 -8.45 -2.67 -26.74
N ALA A 141 -7.87 -3.02 -27.88
CA ALA A 141 -8.58 -3.75 -28.94
C ALA A 141 -8.51 -5.25 -28.66
N ILE A 142 -9.66 -5.87 -28.35
CA ILE A 142 -9.79 -7.32 -28.24
C ILE A 142 -10.34 -7.83 -29.57
N ASP A 143 -9.46 -8.30 -30.46
CA ASP A 143 -9.88 -9.01 -31.66
C ASP A 143 -10.13 -10.48 -31.31
N GLY A 144 -11.41 -10.86 -31.24
CA GLY A 144 -11.80 -12.21 -30.86
C GLY A 144 -13.22 -12.54 -31.28
N SER A 145 -13.37 -13.70 -31.92
CA SER A 145 -14.66 -14.28 -32.28
C SER A 145 -15.48 -14.57 -31.02
N LYS A 146 -16.71 -14.03 -30.94
CA LYS A 146 -17.62 -14.22 -29.81
C LYS A 146 -18.31 -15.59 -29.94
N PHE A 147 -17.78 -16.61 -29.28
CA PHE A 147 -18.43 -17.91 -29.17
C PHE A 147 -19.45 -17.93 -28.02
N LYS A 148 -20.61 -18.58 -28.21
CA LYS A 148 -21.59 -18.84 -27.16
C LYS A 148 -21.03 -19.86 -26.16
N ALA A 149 -20.20 -19.41 -25.23
CA ALA A 149 -20.00 -20.08 -23.95
C ALA A 149 -20.97 -19.48 -22.92
N VAL A 150 -21.10 -20.10 -21.73
CA VAL A 150 -21.93 -19.62 -20.61
C VAL A 150 -21.41 -18.26 -20.13
N ASN A 151 -21.76 -17.21 -20.87
CA ASN A 151 -21.27 -15.86 -20.67
C ASN A 151 -22.34 -15.05 -19.95
N ASN A 152 -22.02 -14.57 -18.76
CA ASN A 152 -22.90 -13.71 -18.00
C ASN A 152 -23.06 -12.37 -18.74
N LYS A 153 -24.30 -12.01 -19.11
CA LYS A 153 -24.63 -10.75 -19.79
C LYS A 153 -24.04 -9.52 -19.08
N SER A 154 -23.86 -9.60 -17.76
CA SER A 154 -23.22 -8.54 -16.94
C SER A 154 -21.73 -8.36 -17.21
N LYS A 155 -21.02 -9.34 -17.78
CA LYS A 155 -19.58 -9.29 -18.10
C LYS A 155 -19.28 -8.86 -19.55
N ASN A 156 -20.31 -8.63 -20.37
CA ASN A 156 -20.14 -8.02 -21.69
C ASN A 156 -20.00 -6.50 -21.56
N TYR A 157 -18.93 -5.94 -22.13
CA TYR A 157 -18.67 -4.50 -22.19
C TYR A 157 -18.86 -4.00 -23.63
N THR A 158 -19.91 -3.21 -23.84
CA THR A 158 -20.14 -2.44 -25.07
C THR A 158 -19.55 -1.05 -24.91
N PRO A 159 -19.27 -0.29 -26.00
CA PRO A 159 -18.77 1.08 -25.89
C PRO A 159 -19.60 1.96 -24.95
N THR A 160 -20.93 1.88 -25.03
CA THR A 160 -21.85 2.60 -24.13
C THR A 160 -21.67 2.20 -22.66
N LYS A 161 -21.44 0.91 -22.39
CA LYS A 161 -21.25 0.42 -21.03
C LYS A 161 -19.87 0.77 -20.46
N VAL A 162 -18.85 0.82 -21.32
CA VAL A 162 -17.52 1.33 -20.96
C VAL A 162 -17.62 2.81 -20.59
N GLN A 163 -18.29 3.62 -21.41
CA GLN A 163 -18.52 5.04 -21.12
C GLN A 163 -19.24 5.24 -19.78
N ALA A 164 -20.34 4.50 -19.54
CA ALA A 164 -21.05 4.54 -18.27
C ALA A 164 -20.18 4.10 -17.07
N HIS A 165 -19.24 3.16 -17.28
CA HIS A 165 -18.30 2.73 -16.26
C HIS A 165 -17.25 3.81 -15.95
N ILE A 166 -16.71 4.47 -16.98
CA ILE A 166 -15.80 5.60 -16.84
C ILE A 166 -16.48 6.71 -16.03
N GLU A 167 -17.67 7.14 -16.45
CA GLU A 167 -18.44 8.17 -15.74
C GLU A 167 -18.75 7.80 -14.28
N ARG A 168 -19.08 6.53 -14.02
CA ARG A 168 -19.31 6.05 -12.65
C ARG A 168 -18.04 6.10 -11.81
N THR A 169 -16.90 5.70 -12.36
CA THR A 169 -15.61 5.76 -11.68
C THR A 169 -15.21 7.21 -11.41
N GLU A 170 -15.34 8.11 -12.38
CA GLU A 170 -15.07 9.54 -12.21
C GLU A 170 -15.93 10.15 -11.09
N LYS A 171 -17.23 9.86 -11.08
CA LYS A 171 -18.12 10.28 -9.99
C LYS A 171 -17.68 9.73 -8.64
N SER A 172 -17.19 8.50 -8.59
CA SER A 172 -16.72 7.86 -7.36
C SER A 172 -15.40 8.43 -6.86
N ILE A 173 -14.55 8.93 -7.76
CA ILE A 173 -13.33 9.66 -7.43
C ILE A 173 -13.71 11.04 -6.86
N GLN A 174 -14.71 11.72 -7.42
CA GLN A 174 -15.14 13.05 -6.95
C GLN A 174 -15.97 13.04 -5.64
N GLN A 175 -16.59 11.91 -5.28
CA GLN A 175 -17.41 11.70 -4.06
C GLN A 175 -16.62 11.14 -2.89
#